data_AF-V4RVB0-F1
#
_entry.id   AF-V4RVB0-F1
#
_cell.length_a   1.000
_cell.length_b   1.000
_cell.length_c   1.000
_cell.angle_alpha   90.00
_cell.angle_beta   90.00
_cell.angle_gamma   90.00
#
_symmetry.space_group_name_H-M   'P 1'
#
loop_
_entity.id
_entity.type
_entity.pdbx_description
1 polymer ?
#
loop_
_entity_poly.entity_id
_entity_poly.type
_entity_poly.pdbx_seq_one_letter_code
_entity_poly.pdbx_strand_id
1 'polypeptide(L)'
;MADYTTLFTLNLALLFISKGVTAGTFTFVNKCDYTVWPGLLGSPKLDSTGFELQKGGSRSFQAPTGWSGRFWGRTGCNFDSSGHGSCATADCGSNQVECNGAGAAPPATLAEFTLGSGSQDFYDVSLVDGYNIPIVVEGSGGSGACAPTGCVTDLNRSCPNELRVQGGCRSACEAFGNPEYCCSGSFNSPATCKPSMYSSIFKNACPKSYSYAYDDATSTFTCTAADYTITFCPSSPSLKSASNSNSSPNTGAETGSDSEPAVQADSLADSSWLAELAVNGDSTRSHPSFAMQYALVLGFSLFLVFLQL
;
A
#
# COMPACT_ATOMS: atom_id res chain seq x y z
N MET A 1 -38.58 -41.73 -7.25
CA MET A 1 -38.45 -40.87 -6.06
C MET A 1 -36.99 -40.50 -5.95
N ALA A 2 -36.62 -39.28 -6.34
CA ALA A 2 -35.26 -38.79 -6.10
C ALA A 2 -35.10 -38.60 -4.59
N ASP A 3 -34.06 -39.20 -4.01
CA ASP A 3 -33.89 -39.29 -2.57
C ASP A 3 -33.55 -37.90 -2.00
N TYR A 4 -34.51 -37.28 -1.29
CA TYR A 4 -34.46 -35.89 -0.79
C TYR A 4 -33.21 -35.60 0.05
N THR A 5 -32.65 -36.62 0.69
CA THR A 5 -31.34 -36.61 1.36
C THR A 5 -30.21 -36.21 0.44
N THR A 6 -30.17 -36.72 -0.80
CA THR A 6 -29.12 -36.43 -1.78
C THR A 6 -29.11 -34.96 -2.20
N LEU A 7 -30.30 -34.38 -2.41
CA LEU A 7 -30.47 -32.98 -2.81
C LEU A 7 -30.09 -32.02 -1.67
N PHE A 8 -30.44 -32.36 -0.43
CA PHE A 8 -30.07 -31.59 0.76
C PHE A 8 -28.55 -31.64 1.01
N THR A 9 -27.92 -32.80 0.85
CA THR A 9 -26.46 -32.95 0.97
C THR A 9 -25.70 -32.18 -0.11
N LEU A 10 -26.23 -32.11 -1.35
CA LEU A 10 -25.59 -31.37 -2.44
C LEU A 10 -25.65 -29.86 -2.22
N ASN A 11 -26.78 -29.34 -1.71
CA ASN A 11 -26.92 -27.93 -1.37
C ASN A 11 -26.03 -27.52 -0.18
N LEU A 12 -25.93 -28.38 0.83
CA LEU A 12 -25.02 -28.17 1.95
C LEU A 12 -23.55 -28.23 1.50
N ALA A 13 -23.20 -29.13 0.58
CA ALA A 13 -21.87 -29.18 -0.04
C ALA A 13 -21.55 -27.93 -0.86
N LEU A 14 -22.50 -27.38 -1.63
CA LEU A 14 -22.34 -26.12 -2.37
C LEU A 14 -22.15 -24.90 -1.46
N LEU A 15 -22.76 -24.88 -0.27
CA LEU A 15 -22.52 -23.87 0.78
C LEU A 15 -21.11 -23.97 1.39
N PHE A 16 -20.49 -25.15 1.40
CA PHE A 16 -19.11 -25.34 1.85
C PHE A 16 -18.06 -25.08 0.73
N ILE A 17 -18.48 -24.92 -0.53
CA ILE A 17 -17.59 -24.70 -1.69
C ILE A 17 -17.47 -23.21 -2.06
N SER A 18 -18.26 -22.30 -1.46
CA SER A 18 -18.09 -20.85 -1.64
C SER A 18 -16.89 -20.30 -0.86
N LYS A 19 -15.69 -20.85 -1.11
CA LYS A 19 -14.45 -20.15 -0.79
C LYS A 19 -14.38 -18.93 -1.69
N GLY A 20 -14.41 -17.73 -1.12
CA GLY A 20 -14.19 -16.50 -1.87
C GLY A 20 -12.93 -16.62 -2.71
N VAL A 21 -13.03 -16.26 -4.00
CA VAL A 21 -11.87 -16.24 -4.90
C VAL A 21 -10.90 -15.17 -4.38
N THR A 22 -9.73 -15.61 -3.92
CA THR A 22 -8.66 -14.77 -3.39
C THR A 22 -7.71 -14.45 -4.53
N ALA A 23 -7.37 -13.16 -4.74
CA ALA A 23 -6.54 -12.76 -5.89
C ALA A 23 -5.03 -12.90 -5.64
N GLY A 24 -4.59 -12.75 -4.40
CA GLY A 24 -3.18 -12.89 -4.02
C GLY A 24 -2.94 -12.57 -2.55
N THR A 25 -1.80 -13.00 -2.04
CA THR A 25 -1.35 -12.73 -0.68
C THR A 25 -0.38 -11.55 -0.68
N PHE A 26 -0.64 -10.55 0.15
CA PHE A 26 0.35 -9.51 0.47
C PHE A 26 1.11 -9.90 1.73
N THR A 27 2.43 -9.97 1.66
CA THR A 27 3.31 -10.21 2.81
C THR A 27 4.18 -9.00 3.09
N PHE A 28 4.00 -8.40 4.25
CA PHE A 28 4.79 -7.27 4.73
C PHE A 28 5.98 -7.79 5.52
N VAL A 29 7.18 -7.27 5.24
CA VAL A 29 8.42 -7.62 5.93
C VAL A 29 9.14 -6.35 6.36
N ASN A 30 9.43 -6.23 7.66
CA ASN A 30 10.22 -5.13 8.17
C ASN A 30 11.69 -5.56 8.35
N LYS A 31 12.57 -5.08 7.46
CA LYS A 31 14.03 -5.23 7.60
C LYS A 31 14.71 -3.97 8.14
N CYS A 32 13.96 -2.93 8.47
CA CYS A 32 14.51 -1.75 9.14
C CYS A 32 15.03 -2.16 10.53
N ASP A 33 15.96 -1.38 11.07
CA ASP A 33 16.49 -1.59 12.42
C ASP A 33 15.60 -0.99 13.53
N TYR A 34 14.43 -0.47 13.14
CA TYR A 34 13.37 0.08 13.97
C TYR A 34 12.00 -0.49 13.59
N THR A 35 11.00 -0.27 14.45
CA THR A 35 9.60 -0.63 14.20
C THR A 35 8.98 0.27 13.15
N VAL A 36 8.24 -0.33 12.21
CA VAL A 36 7.45 0.37 11.20
C VAL A 36 5.99 0.11 11.50
N TRP A 37 5.12 1.09 11.23
CA TRP A 37 3.67 0.91 11.33
C TRP A 37 3.05 0.98 9.93
N PRO A 38 2.91 -0.14 9.21
CA PRO A 38 2.28 -0.12 7.91
C PRO A 38 0.87 0.50 7.95
N GLY A 39 0.55 1.27 6.92
CA GLY A 39 -0.79 1.76 6.63
C GLY A 39 -1.30 1.15 5.32
N LEU A 40 -2.60 0.87 5.27
CA LEU A 40 -3.25 0.14 4.18
C LEU A 40 -4.53 0.86 3.80
N LEU A 41 -4.61 1.28 2.54
CA LEU A 41 -5.80 1.89 1.97
C LEU A 41 -6.14 1.17 0.68
N GLY A 42 -7.38 0.70 0.54
CA GLY A 42 -7.80 0.09 -0.71
C GLY A 42 -9.23 -0.43 -0.66
N SER A 43 -9.69 -0.89 -1.82
CA SER A 43 -11.01 -1.45 -2.04
C SER A 43 -10.90 -2.74 -2.86
N PRO A 44 -11.58 -3.84 -2.47
CA PRO A 44 -12.38 -3.98 -1.25
C PRO A 44 -11.55 -3.89 0.04
N LYS A 45 -12.20 -3.67 1.19
CA LYS A 45 -11.48 -3.50 2.47
C LYS A 45 -10.70 -4.78 2.84
N LEU A 46 -9.47 -4.61 3.30
CA LEU A 46 -8.67 -5.68 3.94
C LEU A 46 -9.01 -5.84 5.43
N ASP A 47 -8.53 -6.91 6.05
CA ASP A 47 -8.77 -7.20 7.47
C ASP A 47 -8.19 -6.14 8.44
N SER A 48 -7.27 -5.29 7.97
CA SER A 48 -6.71 -4.17 8.71
C SER A 48 -6.37 -3.02 7.75
N THR A 49 -6.40 -1.81 8.26
CA THR A 49 -5.98 -0.55 7.62
C THR A 49 -4.69 0.01 8.21
N GLY A 50 -4.18 -0.58 9.30
CA GLY A 50 -2.88 -0.23 9.85
C GLY A 50 -2.49 -1.10 11.05
N PHE A 51 -1.19 -1.38 11.19
CA PHE A 51 -0.69 -2.24 12.25
C PHE A 51 0.76 -1.94 12.62
N GLU A 52 1.21 -2.47 13.76
CA GLU A 52 2.62 -2.42 14.17
C GLU A 52 3.39 -3.61 13.59
N LEU A 53 4.58 -3.34 13.04
CA LEU A 53 5.48 -4.35 12.50
C LEU A 53 6.89 -4.17 13.07
N GLN A 54 7.21 -4.99 14.08
CA GLN A 54 8.52 -4.97 14.74
C GLN A 54 9.67 -5.26 13.77
N LYS A 55 10.88 -4.81 14.12
CA LYS A 55 12.12 -5.17 13.42
C LYS A 55 12.22 -6.68 13.18
N GLY A 56 12.48 -7.07 11.93
CA GLY A 56 12.58 -8.47 11.51
C GLY A 56 11.24 -9.22 11.45
N GLY A 57 10.13 -8.55 11.77
CA GLY A 57 8.79 -9.12 11.74
C GLY A 57 8.22 -9.21 10.33
N SER A 58 7.22 -10.08 10.20
CA SER A 58 6.43 -10.22 8.97
C SER A 58 4.95 -10.43 9.28
N ARG A 59 4.06 -9.93 8.42
CA ARG A 59 2.61 -10.16 8.51
C ARG A 59 2.01 -10.27 7.13
N SER A 60 1.06 -11.17 6.93
CA SER A 60 0.41 -11.38 5.63
C SER A 60 -1.09 -11.10 5.67
N PHE A 61 -1.64 -10.69 4.54
CA PHE A 61 -3.06 -10.43 4.30
C PHE A 61 -3.49 -11.08 2.99
N GLN A 62 -4.70 -11.61 2.98
CA GLN A 62 -5.32 -12.11 1.76
C GLN A 62 -6.06 -10.97 1.07
N ALA A 63 -5.73 -10.74 -0.21
CA ALA A 63 -6.39 -9.72 -1.01
C ALA A 63 -7.64 -10.29 -1.69
N PRO A 64 -8.80 -9.62 -1.59
CA PRO A 64 -9.97 -9.94 -2.38
C PRO A 64 -9.69 -9.82 -3.89
N THR A 65 -10.43 -10.55 -4.70
CA THR A 65 -10.34 -10.40 -6.17
C THR A 65 -10.68 -8.97 -6.60
N GLY A 66 -9.88 -8.41 -7.51
CA GLY A 66 -10.06 -7.05 -8.00
C GLY A 66 -9.60 -5.96 -7.03
N TRP A 67 -8.83 -6.30 -6.00
CA TRP A 67 -8.35 -5.33 -5.02
C TRP A 67 -7.47 -4.26 -5.68
N SER A 68 -7.74 -2.99 -5.38
CA SER A 68 -6.91 -1.85 -5.77
C SER A 68 -6.68 -0.95 -4.57
N GLY A 69 -5.45 -0.49 -4.41
CA GLY A 69 -5.06 0.30 -3.26
C GLY A 69 -3.56 0.51 -3.14
N ARG A 70 -3.16 0.99 -1.98
CA ARG A 70 -1.79 1.37 -1.66
C ARG A 70 -1.41 1.04 -0.23
N PHE A 71 -0.13 0.82 -0.04
CA PHE A 71 0.52 0.57 1.23
C PHE A 71 1.67 1.55 1.45
N TRP A 72 1.96 1.86 2.71
CA TRP A 72 3.11 2.66 3.11
C TRP A 72 3.58 2.25 4.49
N GLY A 73 4.75 2.72 4.91
CA GLY A 73 5.25 2.50 6.27
C GLY A 73 5.39 3.80 7.04
N ARG A 74 4.69 3.91 8.17
CA ARG A 74 4.85 5.03 9.12
C ARG A 74 6.07 4.80 10.01
N THR A 75 6.73 5.90 10.40
CA THR A 75 7.91 5.86 11.28
C THR A 75 7.83 6.87 12.39
N GLY A 76 8.60 6.65 13.46
CA GLY A 76 8.62 7.53 14.63
C GLY A 76 7.26 7.63 15.32
N CYS A 77 6.51 6.53 15.36
CA CYS A 77 5.19 6.50 15.94
C CYS A 77 5.23 6.36 17.46
N ASN A 78 4.30 7.02 18.13
CA ASN A 78 4.07 6.88 19.56
C ASN A 78 2.58 6.64 19.81
N PHE A 79 2.20 5.38 19.98
CA PHE A 79 0.85 4.96 20.32
C PHE A 79 0.77 4.52 21.77
N ASP A 80 -0.28 4.93 22.48
CA ASP A 80 -0.56 4.47 23.83
C ASP A 80 -1.08 3.02 23.86
N SER A 81 -1.32 2.49 25.06
CA SER A 81 -1.86 1.12 25.23
C SER A 81 -3.25 0.90 24.63
N SER A 82 -3.97 1.98 24.33
CA SER A 82 -5.27 1.96 23.67
C SER A 82 -5.16 2.15 22.16
N GLY A 83 -3.94 2.24 21.62
CA GLY A 83 -3.66 2.38 20.20
C GLY A 83 -3.84 3.80 19.67
N HIS A 84 -3.90 4.83 20.52
CA HIS A 84 -4.04 6.23 20.12
C HIS A 84 -2.69 6.95 20.10
N GLY A 85 -2.49 7.81 19.10
CA GLY A 85 -1.22 8.48 18.90
C GLY A 85 -1.01 8.94 17.48
N SER A 86 0.24 9.25 17.14
CA SER A 86 0.64 9.74 15.81
C SER A 86 2.05 9.30 15.44
N CYS A 87 2.39 9.51 14.17
CA CYS A 87 3.69 9.21 13.60
C CYS A 87 4.40 10.46 13.07
N ALA A 88 5.73 10.44 13.07
CA ALA A 88 6.54 11.54 12.56
C ALA A 88 6.50 11.66 11.02
N THR A 89 6.40 10.52 10.31
CA THR A 89 6.34 10.48 8.84
C THR A 89 5.21 9.60 8.37
N ALA A 90 4.58 9.97 7.26
CA ALA A 90 3.53 9.19 6.60
C ALA A 90 2.31 8.87 7.50
N ASP A 91 2.10 9.67 8.55
CA ASP A 91 0.95 9.52 9.45
C ASP A 91 -0.36 9.61 8.66
N CYS A 92 -1.38 8.89 9.09
CA CYS A 92 -2.67 8.86 8.39
C CYS A 92 -3.75 9.71 9.06
N GLY A 93 -3.42 10.49 10.10
CA GLY A 93 -4.32 11.44 10.74
C GLY A 93 -5.51 10.83 11.47
N SER A 94 -5.58 9.50 11.58
CA SER A 94 -6.67 8.80 12.27
C SER A 94 -6.56 8.87 13.80
N ASN A 95 -5.41 9.36 14.30
CA ASN A 95 -5.00 9.31 15.70
C ASN A 95 -4.98 7.87 16.27
N GLN A 96 -4.89 6.86 15.40
CA GLN A 96 -4.94 5.45 15.76
C GLN A 96 -3.91 4.64 14.97
N VAL A 97 -3.57 3.44 15.48
CA VAL A 97 -2.78 2.47 14.72
C VAL A 97 -3.49 2.11 13.40
N GLU A 98 -4.80 1.94 13.41
CA GLU A 98 -5.62 1.74 12.22
C GLU A 98 -5.83 3.07 11.46
N CYS A 99 -5.66 3.08 10.14
CA CYS A 99 -5.83 4.29 9.34
C CYS A 99 -7.29 4.59 8.95
N ASN A 100 -8.21 3.65 9.14
CA ASN A 100 -9.66 3.86 9.03
C ASN A 100 -10.12 4.51 7.70
N GLY A 101 -9.43 4.20 6.60
CA GLY A 101 -9.72 4.73 5.28
C GLY A 101 -9.01 6.05 4.94
N ALA A 102 -8.21 6.60 5.85
CA ALA A 102 -7.35 7.73 5.57
C ALA A 102 -6.05 7.30 4.86
N GLY A 103 -5.54 8.16 3.98
CA GLY A 103 -4.24 7.99 3.32
C GLY A 103 -3.08 8.54 4.14
N ALA A 104 -1.85 8.26 3.70
CA ALA A 104 -0.65 8.85 4.28
C ALA A 104 -0.58 10.36 4.02
N ALA A 105 -0.16 11.13 5.03
CA ALA A 105 0.32 12.49 4.87
C ALA A 105 1.74 12.46 4.25
N PRO A 106 1.97 13.12 3.11
CA PRO A 106 3.31 13.25 2.52
C PRO A 106 4.35 13.88 3.47
N PRO A 107 5.66 13.55 3.35
CA PRO A 107 6.21 12.63 2.36
C PRO A 107 6.02 11.16 2.73
N ALA A 108 5.64 10.33 1.75
CA ALA A 108 5.44 8.90 1.93
C ALA A 108 5.85 8.11 0.68
N THR A 109 6.70 7.09 0.85
CA THR A 109 6.93 6.09 -0.18
C THR A 109 5.73 5.15 -0.23
N LEU A 110 5.12 5.00 -1.41
CA LEU A 110 3.91 4.21 -1.61
C LEU A 110 4.23 2.93 -2.40
N ALA A 111 3.61 1.82 -2.04
CA ALA A 111 3.51 0.63 -2.87
C ALA A 111 2.06 0.51 -3.36
N GLU A 112 1.84 0.60 -4.66
CA GLU A 112 0.52 0.72 -5.27
C GLU A 112 0.20 -0.54 -6.08
N PHE A 113 -1.07 -0.96 -6.06
CA PHE A 113 -1.51 -2.17 -6.75
C PHE A 113 -2.91 -1.99 -7.33
N THR A 114 -3.13 -2.66 -8.45
CA THR A 114 -4.44 -2.98 -9.00
C THR A 114 -4.41 -4.44 -9.44
N LEU A 115 -5.06 -5.30 -8.66
CA LEU A 115 -5.13 -6.74 -8.92
C LEU A 115 -6.20 -7.04 -9.97
N GLY A 116 -5.82 -7.86 -10.95
CA GLY A 116 -6.73 -8.31 -11.99
C GLY A 116 -7.78 -9.28 -11.45
N SER A 117 -8.98 -9.24 -12.04
CA SER A 117 -10.03 -10.24 -11.78
C SER A 117 -9.89 -11.42 -12.75
N GLY A 118 -8.76 -12.12 -12.69
CA GLY A 118 -8.36 -13.11 -13.71
C GLY A 118 -7.65 -12.50 -14.92
N SER A 119 -7.28 -11.21 -14.82
CA SER A 119 -6.40 -10.50 -15.75
C SER A 119 -5.04 -10.24 -15.11
N GLN A 120 -4.18 -9.52 -15.82
CA GLN A 120 -2.90 -9.06 -15.31
C GLN A 120 -3.10 -8.05 -14.17
N ASP A 121 -2.25 -8.17 -13.15
CA ASP A 121 -2.09 -7.20 -12.07
C ASP A 121 -1.13 -6.10 -12.51
N PHE A 122 -1.36 -4.89 -12.00
CA PHE A 122 -0.45 -3.74 -12.11
C PHE A 122 0.03 -3.37 -10.73
N TYR A 123 1.31 -3.11 -10.58
CA TYR A 123 1.90 -2.68 -9.32
C TYR A 123 3.14 -1.84 -9.55
N ASP A 124 3.45 -1.02 -8.55
CA ASP A 124 4.60 -0.13 -8.56
C ASP A 124 4.98 0.32 -7.15
N VAL A 125 6.12 0.97 -7.05
CA VAL A 125 6.46 1.82 -5.92
C VAL A 125 6.56 3.25 -6.41
N SER A 126 5.89 4.15 -5.72
CA SER A 126 5.73 5.54 -6.10
C SER A 126 6.34 6.50 -5.10
N LEU A 127 7.06 7.48 -5.63
CA LEU A 127 7.65 8.60 -4.91
C LEU A 127 7.02 9.94 -5.31
N VAL A 128 5.86 9.89 -5.97
CA VAL A 128 5.07 11.08 -6.36
C VAL A 128 4.69 11.89 -5.11
N ASP A 129 4.36 11.19 -4.03
CA ASP A 129 4.05 11.76 -2.72
C ASP A 129 5.31 11.88 -1.84
N GLY A 130 6.51 11.83 -2.43
CA GLY A 130 7.79 11.95 -1.72
C GLY A 130 8.35 10.61 -1.23
N TYR A 131 9.28 10.69 -0.29
CA TYR A 131 10.02 9.55 0.24
C TYR A 131 10.18 9.67 1.75
N ASN A 132 9.98 8.59 2.48
CA ASN A 132 10.34 8.52 3.90
C ASN A 132 11.23 7.31 4.20
N ILE A 133 10.88 6.12 3.70
CA ILE A 133 11.68 4.90 3.89
C ILE A 133 11.80 4.08 2.60
N PRO A 134 12.88 3.27 2.45
CA PRO A 134 13.01 2.40 1.30
C PRO A 134 11.94 1.30 1.31
N ILE A 135 11.26 1.10 0.18
CA ILE A 135 10.28 0.03 -0.05
C ILE A 135 10.62 -0.69 -1.35
N VAL A 136 10.55 -2.03 -1.32
CA VAL A 136 10.59 -2.89 -2.51
C VAL A 136 9.39 -3.83 -2.52
N VAL A 137 8.83 -4.04 -3.70
CA VAL A 137 7.78 -5.02 -3.98
C VAL A 137 8.33 -6.11 -4.90
N GLU A 138 8.12 -7.37 -4.50
CA GLU A 138 8.51 -8.55 -5.28
C GLU A 138 7.30 -9.46 -5.49
N GLY A 139 6.98 -9.78 -6.76
CA GLY A 139 5.96 -10.76 -7.11
C GLY A 139 6.53 -12.19 -7.12
N SER A 140 5.73 -13.16 -6.69
CA SER A 140 6.12 -14.57 -6.59
C SER A 140 4.98 -15.52 -6.96
N GLY A 141 5.30 -16.70 -7.48
CA GLY A 141 4.33 -17.74 -7.86
C GLY A 141 3.50 -17.46 -9.12
N GLY A 142 3.48 -16.23 -9.61
CA GLY A 142 2.75 -15.83 -10.81
C GLY A 142 3.49 -16.06 -12.13
N SER A 143 2.89 -15.53 -13.21
CA SER A 143 3.41 -15.60 -14.58
C SER A 143 3.48 -14.21 -15.23
N GLY A 144 4.32 -14.08 -16.25
CA GLY A 144 4.64 -12.80 -16.89
C GLY A 144 6.01 -12.27 -16.46
N ALA A 145 6.21 -10.95 -16.52
CA ALA A 145 7.48 -10.33 -16.16
C ALA A 145 7.77 -10.42 -14.66
N CYS A 146 6.76 -10.11 -13.83
CA CYS A 146 6.81 -10.21 -12.36
C CYS A 146 8.08 -9.58 -11.75
N ALA A 147 8.57 -8.51 -12.38
CA ALA A 147 9.84 -7.92 -12.02
C ALA A 147 9.71 -7.06 -10.75
N PRO A 148 10.73 -7.07 -9.88
CA PRO A 148 10.68 -6.30 -8.65
C PRO A 148 10.76 -4.79 -8.94
N THR A 149 10.02 -4.01 -8.15
CA THR A 149 9.91 -2.55 -8.20
C THR A 149 10.22 -1.94 -6.84
N GLY A 150 10.68 -0.69 -6.81
CA GLY A 150 11.03 -0.04 -5.54
C GLY A 150 12.33 0.74 -5.52
N CYS A 151 12.64 1.21 -4.32
CA CYS A 151 13.85 1.93 -4.01
C CYS A 151 14.63 1.22 -2.90
N VAL A 152 15.85 0.79 -3.24
CA VAL A 152 16.81 0.19 -2.30
C VAL A 152 17.75 1.23 -1.69
N THR A 153 17.84 2.40 -2.32
CA THR A 153 18.67 3.54 -1.90
C THR A 153 17.97 4.32 -0.80
N ASP A 154 18.73 4.80 0.18
CA ASP A 154 18.23 5.77 1.16
C ASP A 154 18.25 7.18 0.56
N LEU A 155 17.12 7.61 -0.03
CA LEU A 155 16.99 8.91 -0.69
C LEU A 155 17.13 10.08 0.30
N ASN A 156 16.85 9.88 1.59
CA ASN A 156 16.95 10.94 2.59
C ASN A 156 18.38 11.51 2.67
N ARG A 157 19.40 10.67 2.41
CA ARG A 157 20.82 11.06 2.41
C ARG A 157 21.22 11.97 1.26
N SER A 158 20.47 11.96 0.17
CA SER A 158 20.70 12.77 -1.03
C SER A 158 19.53 13.72 -1.32
N CYS A 159 18.59 13.88 -0.38
CA CYS A 159 17.45 14.76 -0.55
C CYS A 159 17.92 16.22 -0.72
N PRO A 160 17.46 16.96 -1.75
CA PRO A 160 17.73 18.39 -1.88
C PRO A 160 17.29 19.16 -0.64
N ASN A 161 18.01 20.24 -0.31
CA ASN A 161 17.79 20.97 0.95
C ASN A 161 16.37 21.54 1.05
N GLU A 162 15.85 22.05 -0.05
CA GLU A 162 14.53 22.64 -0.24
C GLU A 162 13.38 21.60 -0.13
N LEU A 163 13.69 20.32 -0.30
CA LEU A 163 12.74 19.21 -0.19
C LEU A 163 12.84 18.48 1.15
N ARG A 164 13.88 18.71 1.93
CA ARG A 164 14.16 17.95 3.14
C ARG A 164 13.19 18.29 4.27
N VAL A 165 12.69 17.26 4.95
CA VAL A 165 12.00 17.35 6.23
C VAL A 165 12.56 16.34 7.22
N GLN A 166 12.12 16.40 8.47
CA GLN A 166 12.52 15.42 9.47
C GLN A 166 12.05 14.02 9.07
N GLY A 167 13.01 13.11 8.83
CA GLY A 167 12.72 11.72 8.47
C GLY A 167 12.20 11.49 7.05
N GLY A 168 12.20 12.51 6.18
CA GLY A 168 11.67 12.36 4.83
C GLY A 168 12.18 13.40 3.82
N CYS A 169 11.82 13.17 2.57
CA CYS A 169 12.11 14.00 1.42
C CYS A 169 10.83 14.23 0.63
N ARG A 170 10.39 15.50 0.58
CA ARG A 170 9.19 15.91 -0.15
C ARG A 170 9.40 15.78 -1.65
N SER A 171 8.35 15.47 -2.40
CA SER A 171 8.40 15.64 -3.85
C SER A 171 8.33 17.13 -4.19
N ALA A 172 8.65 17.50 -5.43
CA ALA A 172 8.51 18.89 -5.86
C ALA A 172 7.04 19.36 -5.89
N CYS A 173 6.09 18.45 -6.14
CA CYS A 173 4.68 18.80 -6.08
C CYS A 173 4.27 19.18 -4.66
N GLU A 174 4.61 18.33 -3.68
CA GLU A 174 4.32 18.62 -2.28
C GLU A 174 5.00 19.93 -1.85
N ALA A 175 6.27 20.12 -2.22
CA ALA A 175 7.04 21.22 -1.66
C ALA A 175 6.65 22.59 -2.21
N PHE A 176 6.19 22.64 -3.46
CA PHE A 176 5.99 23.90 -4.19
C PHE A 176 4.57 24.10 -4.72
N GLY A 177 3.76 23.05 -4.87
CA GLY A 177 2.39 23.15 -5.38
C GLY A 177 2.24 23.61 -6.84
N ASN A 178 3.35 23.73 -7.58
CA ASN A 178 3.33 24.23 -8.95
C ASN A 178 2.66 23.20 -9.90
N PRO A 179 1.79 23.63 -10.83
CA PRO A 179 1.12 22.74 -11.78
C PRO A 179 2.08 21.85 -12.60
N GLU A 180 3.27 22.35 -12.93
CA GLU A 180 4.32 21.63 -13.65
C GLU A 180 4.85 20.43 -12.86
N TYR A 181 4.90 20.52 -11.53
CA TYR A 181 5.37 19.44 -10.67
C TYR A 181 4.26 18.50 -10.25
N CYS A 182 3.05 19.04 -10.08
CA CYS A 182 1.86 18.29 -9.70
C CYS A 182 1.11 17.67 -10.89
N CYS A 183 1.56 17.95 -12.12
CA CYS A 183 0.91 17.52 -13.34
C CYS A 183 -0.59 17.88 -13.37
N SER A 184 -0.92 19.11 -13.03
CA SER A 184 -2.29 19.60 -12.95
C SER A 184 -2.53 20.76 -13.93
N GLY A 185 -3.80 21.16 -14.11
CA GLY A 185 -4.17 22.24 -15.03
C GLY A 185 -3.68 21.97 -16.45
N SER A 186 -2.89 22.90 -17.02
CA SER A 186 -2.30 22.75 -18.36
C SER A 186 -1.27 21.61 -18.48
N PHE A 187 -0.81 21.06 -17.36
CA PHE A 187 0.16 19.97 -17.28
C PHE A 187 -0.48 18.60 -16.99
N ASN A 188 -1.80 18.46 -17.12
CA ASN A 188 -2.55 17.23 -16.81
C ASN A 188 -2.49 16.13 -17.90
N SER A 189 -1.37 16.04 -18.64
CA SER A 189 -1.16 14.95 -19.59
C SER A 189 0.32 14.57 -19.70
N PRO A 190 0.66 13.35 -20.12
CA PRO A 190 2.04 12.96 -20.41
C PRO A 190 2.71 13.84 -21.50
N ALA A 191 1.89 14.43 -22.38
CA ALA A 191 2.37 15.33 -23.42
C ALA A 191 2.85 16.67 -22.84
N THR A 192 2.23 17.15 -21.77
CA THR A 192 2.48 18.48 -21.19
C THR A 192 3.26 18.46 -19.89
N CYS A 193 3.08 17.47 -18.99
CA CYS A 193 3.93 17.29 -17.81
C CYS A 193 5.23 16.57 -18.19
N LYS A 194 6.38 17.21 -17.99
CA LYS A 194 7.69 16.63 -18.28
C LYS A 194 8.48 16.40 -17.00
N PRO A 195 9.44 15.46 -17.00
CA PRO A 195 10.35 15.29 -15.87
C PRO A 195 11.03 16.62 -15.52
N SER A 196 11.09 16.93 -14.22
CA SER A 196 11.80 18.09 -13.70
C SER A 196 13.20 17.70 -13.21
N MET A 197 14.00 18.68 -12.81
CA MET A 197 15.27 18.40 -12.14
C MET A 197 15.06 17.61 -10.84
N TYR A 198 13.96 17.86 -10.12
CA TYR A 198 13.64 17.16 -8.87
C TYR A 198 13.20 15.73 -9.11
N SER A 199 12.27 15.47 -10.04
CA SER A 199 11.87 14.09 -10.34
C SER A 199 13.03 13.28 -10.91
N SER A 200 13.93 13.92 -11.66
CA SER A 200 15.16 13.27 -12.14
C SER A 200 16.09 12.83 -10.99
N ILE A 201 16.18 13.58 -9.89
CA ILE A 201 16.96 13.18 -8.71
C ILE A 201 16.37 11.91 -8.09
N PHE A 202 15.05 11.88 -7.92
CA PHE A 202 14.33 10.73 -7.38
C PHE A 202 14.49 9.51 -8.30
N LYS A 203 14.36 9.71 -9.62
CA LYS A 203 14.50 8.64 -10.61
C LYS A 203 15.91 8.07 -10.65
N ASN A 204 16.94 8.90 -10.56
CA ASN A 204 18.32 8.45 -10.56
C ASN A 204 18.65 7.59 -9.33
N ALA A 205 18.08 7.93 -8.16
CA ALA A 205 18.25 7.14 -6.95
C ALA A 205 17.42 5.84 -6.94
N CYS A 206 16.24 5.88 -7.55
CA CYS A 206 15.24 4.82 -7.54
C CYS A 206 14.70 4.58 -8.97
N PRO A 207 15.50 3.99 -9.88
CA PRO A 207 15.15 3.92 -11.32
C PRO A 207 13.94 3.03 -11.63
N LYS A 208 13.54 2.18 -10.68
CA LYS A 208 12.39 1.29 -10.78
C LYS A 208 11.17 1.80 -9.99
N SER A 209 11.13 3.09 -9.65
CA SER A 209 9.99 3.71 -8.98
C SER A 209 9.47 4.88 -9.79
N TYR A 210 8.18 5.21 -9.62
CA TYR A 210 7.63 6.46 -10.13
C TYR A 210 8.30 7.63 -9.43
N SER A 211 8.82 8.56 -10.22
CA SER A 211 9.43 9.80 -9.73
C SER A 211 8.53 11.04 -9.89
N TYR A 212 7.49 10.94 -10.73
CA TYR A 212 6.45 11.93 -10.96
C TYR A 212 5.23 11.24 -11.62
N ALA A 213 4.11 11.95 -11.76
CA ALA A 213 2.81 11.34 -12.06
C ALA A 213 2.69 10.62 -13.43
N TYR A 214 3.55 10.92 -14.41
CA TYR A 214 3.48 10.29 -15.75
C TYR A 214 4.76 9.51 -16.11
N ASP A 215 5.40 8.90 -15.12
CA ASP A 215 6.63 8.09 -15.26
C ASP A 215 6.36 6.61 -15.62
N ASP A 216 5.34 6.33 -16.42
CA ASP A 216 4.81 4.96 -16.60
C ASP A 216 5.82 4.01 -17.24
N ALA A 217 6.57 4.50 -18.24
CA ALA A 217 7.38 3.69 -19.15
C ALA A 217 8.44 2.82 -18.46
N THR A 218 8.86 3.19 -17.25
CA THR A 218 9.89 2.47 -16.49
C THR A 218 9.45 2.12 -15.06
N SER A 219 8.20 2.41 -14.71
CA SER A 219 7.73 2.38 -13.32
C SER A 219 6.49 1.53 -13.10
N THR A 220 5.75 1.18 -14.15
CA THR A 220 4.64 0.22 -14.06
C THR A 220 5.13 -1.21 -14.26
N PHE A 221 4.82 -2.07 -13.30
CA PHE A 221 5.17 -3.48 -13.35
C PHE A 221 3.91 -4.34 -13.38
N THR A 222 4.05 -5.52 -13.96
CA THR A 222 2.93 -6.42 -14.16
C THR A 222 3.27 -7.86 -13.84
N CYS A 223 2.26 -8.58 -13.37
CA CYS A 223 2.34 -10.01 -13.08
C CYS A 223 0.92 -10.59 -13.11
N THR A 224 0.78 -11.89 -13.28
CA THR A 224 -0.53 -12.55 -13.30
C THR A 224 -0.56 -13.67 -12.26
N ALA A 225 -1.61 -13.67 -11.42
CA ALA A 225 -1.86 -14.68 -10.39
C ALA A 225 -0.67 -14.86 -9.42
N ALA A 226 -0.22 -13.75 -8.84
CA ALA A 226 0.94 -13.72 -7.95
C ALA A 226 0.60 -13.39 -6.50
N ASP A 227 1.47 -13.86 -5.61
CA ASP A 227 1.62 -13.31 -4.28
C ASP A 227 2.69 -12.22 -4.29
N TYR A 228 2.56 -11.22 -3.42
CA TYR A 228 3.43 -10.06 -3.37
C TYR A 228 4.07 -9.89 -2.00
N THR A 229 5.38 -9.64 -1.98
CA THR A 229 6.12 -9.29 -0.76
C THR A 229 6.50 -7.82 -0.79
N ILE A 230 6.05 -7.07 0.22
CA ILE A 230 6.40 -5.66 0.45
C ILE A 230 7.46 -5.62 1.56
N THR A 231 8.69 -5.24 1.20
CA THR A 231 9.81 -5.17 2.13
C THR A 231 10.19 -3.73 2.44
N PHE A 232 10.13 -3.35 3.72
CA PHE A 232 10.69 -2.10 4.23
C PHE A 232 12.19 -2.27 4.51
N CYS A 233 13.01 -1.31 4.08
CA CYS A 233 14.48 -1.31 4.22
C CYS A 233 15.16 -2.59 3.69
N PRO A 234 15.01 -2.95 2.40
CA PRO A 234 15.49 -4.22 1.85
C PRO A 234 17.01 -4.39 1.87
N SER A 235 17.77 -3.29 1.91
CA SER A 235 19.24 -3.26 1.91
C SER A 235 19.87 -3.41 3.30
N SER A 236 19.06 -3.50 4.37
CA SER A 236 19.58 -3.74 5.72
C SER A 236 20.13 -5.17 5.84
N PRO A 237 21.34 -5.37 6.41
CA PRO A 237 21.92 -6.69 6.52
C PRO A 237 20.98 -7.64 7.29
N SER A 238 20.59 -8.72 6.64
CA SER A 238 19.81 -9.82 7.22
C SER A 238 20.52 -10.33 8.47
N LEU A 239 19.88 -10.26 9.65
CA LEU A 239 20.44 -10.74 10.92
C LEU A 239 20.63 -12.27 11.02
N LYS A 240 20.67 -13.00 9.90
CA LYS A 240 20.86 -14.46 9.89
C LYS A 240 22.32 -14.91 9.90
N SER A 241 23.29 -14.01 10.13
CA SER A 241 24.69 -14.39 10.33
C SER A 241 25.42 -13.37 11.21
N ALA A 242 25.23 -13.46 12.52
CA ALA A 242 26.13 -12.87 13.50
C ALA A 242 26.05 -13.67 14.82
N SER A 243 26.47 -14.92 14.78
CA SER A 243 26.93 -15.62 15.99
C SER A 243 28.41 -15.28 16.21
N ASN A 244 28.67 -14.74 17.40
CA ASN A 244 29.97 -14.60 18.08
C ASN A 244 31.03 -13.68 17.46
N SER A 245 31.17 -12.49 18.06
CA SER A 245 32.37 -12.21 18.88
C SER A 245 32.20 -10.92 19.69
N ASN A 246 32.35 -11.08 21.00
CA ASN A 246 32.41 -10.09 22.06
C ASN A 246 33.60 -9.13 21.88
N SER A 247 33.36 -7.81 22.05
CA SER A 247 34.23 -6.93 22.85
C SER A 247 33.65 -5.51 22.92
N SER A 248 33.17 -5.12 24.10
CA SER A 248 33.10 -3.72 24.57
C SER A 248 34.46 -3.36 25.20
N PRO A 249 34.88 -2.08 25.35
CA PRO A 249 34.33 -1.19 26.39
C PRO A 249 34.23 0.32 26.08
N ASN A 250 33.07 0.88 26.45
CA ASN A 250 32.84 1.97 27.43
C ASN A 250 33.18 3.47 27.18
N THR A 251 32.14 4.27 27.47
CA THR A 251 32.03 5.57 28.20
C THR A 251 32.48 6.93 27.64
N GLY A 252 31.53 7.88 27.69
CA GLY A 252 31.73 9.33 27.79
C GLY A 252 30.40 10.10 27.66
N ALA A 253 29.99 10.85 28.70
CA ALA A 253 28.68 11.51 28.88
C ALA A 253 28.75 13.05 28.73
N GLU A 254 27.59 13.71 28.95
CA GLU A 254 27.28 15.17 29.15
C GLU A 254 26.64 15.90 27.95
N THR A 255 25.32 16.19 27.92
CA THR A 255 24.43 17.20 28.58
C THR A 255 24.37 18.58 27.91
N GLY A 256 23.14 19.05 27.61
CA GLY A 256 22.80 20.44 27.29
C GLY A 256 21.35 20.64 26.81
N SER A 257 20.54 21.35 27.60
CA SER A 257 19.17 21.86 27.35
C SER A 257 19.18 23.06 26.36
N ASP A 258 18.12 23.62 25.76
CA ASP A 258 16.79 24.05 26.24
C ASP A 258 15.86 24.48 25.08
N SER A 259 14.54 24.39 25.34
CA SER A 259 13.39 25.27 25.00
C SER A 259 12.92 25.62 23.56
N GLU A 260 11.61 25.38 23.36
CA GLU A 260 10.66 25.87 22.33
C GLU A 260 10.45 27.40 22.30
N PRO A 261 9.72 27.94 21.30
CA PRO A 261 8.27 28.16 21.46
C PRO A 261 7.39 27.83 20.23
N ALA A 262 6.12 27.51 20.51
CA ALA A 262 5.02 27.23 19.57
C ALA A 262 4.35 28.49 19.00
N VAL A 263 3.81 28.43 17.76
CA VAL A 263 2.57 29.14 17.33
C VAL A 263 1.85 28.41 16.18
N GLN A 264 0.57 28.10 16.45
CA GLN A 264 -0.66 27.96 15.65
C GLN A 264 -0.72 27.46 14.19
N ALA A 265 -1.72 26.59 14.05
CA ALA A 265 -2.37 26.03 12.87
C ALA A 265 -2.94 27.06 11.89
N ASP A 266 -2.94 26.68 10.60
CA ASP A 266 -4.09 26.91 9.75
C ASP A 266 -4.27 25.77 8.73
N SER A 267 -5.53 25.45 8.49
CA SER A 267 -6.03 24.30 7.74
C SER A 267 -6.04 24.56 6.23
N LEU A 268 -5.53 23.64 5.42
CA LEU A 268 -5.96 23.51 4.02
C LEU A 268 -6.05 22.02 3.65
N ALA A 269 -7.30 21.55 3.67
CA ALA A 269 -7.72 20.40 2.90
C ALA A 269 -7.57 20.70 1.40
N ASP A 270 -7.39 19.61 0.66
CA ASP A 270 -7.85 19.39 -0.72
C ASP A 270 -6.74 19.22 -1.78
N SER A 271 -6.31 17.97 -1.94
CA SER A 271 -5.67 17.49 -3.17
C SER A 271 -5.89 15.97 -3.31
N SER A 272 -7.16 15.56 -3.40
CA SER A 272 -7.58 14.17 -3.59
C SER A 272 -8.08 13.89 -5.03
N TRP A 273 -7.46 14.45 -6.05
CA TRP A 273 -7.95 14.33 -7.44
C TRP A 273 -7.38 13.13 -8.22
N LEU A 274 -6.38 12.41 -7.68
CA LEU A 274 -5.85 11.19 -8.32
C LEU A 274 -6.60 9.90 -7.93
N ALA A 275 -7.57 9.99 -7.00
CA ALA A 275 -8.52 8.90 -6.74
C ALA A 275 -9.69 8.87 -7.74
N GLU A 276 -9.82 9.86 -8.61
CA GLU A 276 -11.04 10.11 -9.39
C GLU A 276 -11.03 9.53 -10.81
N LEU A 277 -9.90 8.99 -11.27
CA LEU A 277 -9.81 8.29 -12.57
C LEU A 277 -10.00 6.77 -12.49
N ALA A 278 -10.16 6.21 -11.29
CA ALA A 278 -10.54 4.80 -11.09
C ALA A 278 -12.05 4.59 -10.81
N VAL A 279 -12.84 5.67 -10.67
CA VAL A 279 -14.25 5.57 -10.20
C VAL A 279 -15.28 5.88 -11.29
N ASN A 280 -14.93 6.63 -12.34
CA ASN A 280 -15.89 7.03 -13.38
C ASN A 280 -15.80 6.18 -14.65
N GLY A 281 -15.85 4.87 -14.48
CA GLY A 281 -16.24 3.93 -15.52
C GLY A 281 -17.65 3.42 -15.23
N ASP A 282 -18.67 4.20 -15.59
CA ASP A 282 -20.07 3.74 -15.55
C ASP A 282 -20.27 2.64 -16.60
N SER A 283 -20.00 1.41 -16.19
CA SER A 283 -20.51 0.21 -16.82
C SER A 283 -21.64 -0.31 -15.95
N THR A 284 -22.86 0.03 -16.33
CA THR A 284 -24.09 -0.63 -15.88
C THR A 284 -24.09 -2.09 -16.31
N ARG A 285 -23.30 -2.92 -15.63
CA ARG A 285 -23.46 -4.36 -15.61
C ARG A 285 -23.89 -4.73 -14.21
N SER A 286 -25.18 -5.03 -14.09
CA SER A 286 -25.77 -5.63 -12.89
C SER A 286 -25.06 -6.95 -12.60
N HIS A 287 -24.08 -6.91 -11.71
CA HIS A 287 -23.56 -8.12 -11.11
C HIS A 287 -24.64 -8.68 -10.21
N PRO A 288 -25.11 -9.92 -10.41
CA PRO A 288 -26.06 -10.51 -9.50
C PRO A 288 -25.38 -10.59 -8.13
N SER A 289 -25.96 -9.92 -7.13
CA SER A 289 -25.53 -10.03 -5.74
C SER A 289 -25.43 -11.51 -5.37
N PHE A 290 -24.44 -11.88 -4.57
CA PHE A 290 -24.30 -13.23 -4.04
C PHE A 290 -25.62 -13.68 -3.36
N ALA A 291 -26.34 -12.75 -2.74
CA ALA A 291 -27.68 -12.97 -2.18
C ALA A 291 -28.73 -13.30 -3.25
N MET A 292 -28.64 -12.72 -4.44
CA MET A 292 -29.53 -12.97 -5.57
C MET A 292 -29.26 -14.32 -6.23
N GLN A 293 -27.99 -14.73 -6.34
CA GLN A 293 -27.64 -16.09 -6.76
C GLN A 293 -28.08 -17.14 -5.73
N TYR A 294 -27.87 -16.89 -4.43
CA TYR A 294 -28.40 -17.75 -3.37
C TYR A 294 -29.93 -17.81 -3.37
N ALA A 295 -30.62 -16.69 -3.57
CA ALA A 295 -32.07 -16.65 -3.66
C ALA A 295 -32.60 -17.39 -4.90
N LEU A 296 -31.90 -17.33 -6.03
CA LEU A 296 -32.24 -18.09 -7.24
C LEU A 296 -31.98 -19.58 -7.06
N VAL A 297 -30.89 -19.98 -6.41
CA VAL A 297 -30.59 -21.39 -6.10
C VAL A 297 -31.59 -21.95 -5.09
N LEU A 298 -31.89 -21.21 -4.02
CA LEU A 298 -32.90 -21.58 -3.02
C LEU A 298 -34.30 -21.61 -3.62
N GLY A 299 -34.66 -20.61 -4.44
CA GLY A 299 -35.94 -20.51 -5.13
C GLY A 299 -36.14 -21.63 -6.16
N PHE A 300 -35.12 -21.94 -6.95
CA PHE A 300 -35.15 -23.05 -7.91
C PHE A 300 -35.21 -24.41 -7.20
N SER A 301 -34.52 -24.56 -6.06
CA SER A 301 -34.60 -25.76 -5.23
C SER A 301 -35.99 -25.95 -4.62
N LEU A 302 -36.60 -24.89 -4.09
CA LEU A 302 -37.98 -24.90 -3.58
C LEU A 302 -39.01 -25.20 -4.68
N PHE A 303 -38.80 -24.65 -5.88
CA PHE A 303 -39.66 -24.89 -7.05
C PHE A 303 -39.60 -26.36 -7.53
N LEU A 304 -38.40 -26.96 -7.57
CA LEU A 304 -38.23 -28.37 -7.91
C LEU A 304 -38.84 -29.31 -6.86
N VAL A 305 -38.81 -28.93 -5.57
CA VAL A 305 -39.50 -29.66 -4.50
C VAL A 305 -41.03 -29.57 -4.66
N PHE A 306 -41.56 -28.41 -5.05
CA PHE A 306 -42.99 -28.21 -5.30
C PHE A 306 -43.53 -28.99 -6.51
N LEU A 307 -42.71 -29.21 -7.53
CA LEU A 307 -43.06 -29.97 -8.73
C LEU A 307 -43.01 -31.51 -8.54
N GLN A 308 -42.46 -31.99 -7.42
CA GLN A 308 -42.35 -33.41 -7.08
C GLN A 308 -43.34 -33.88 -5.99
N LEU A 309 -44.26 -33.00 -5.57
CA LEU A 309 -45.39 -33.28 -4.66
C LEU A 309 -46.70 -33.50 -5.43
#